data_AF-A0A358C172-F1
#
_entry.id   AF-A0A358C172-F1
#
_cell.length_a   1.000
_cell.length_b   1.000
_cell.length_c   1.000
_cell.angle_alpha   90.00
_cell.angle_beta   90.00
_cell.angle_gamma   90.00
#
_symmetry.space_group_name_H-M   'P 1'
#
loop_
_entity.id
_entity.type
_entity.pdbx_description
1 polymer ?
#
loop_
_entity_poly.entity_id
_entity_poly.type
_entity_poly.pdbx_seq_one_letter_code
_entity_poly.pdbx_strand_id
1 'polypeptide(L)' 'MSLASLPNLIAVVGPTGSGKSALALEIARQTDGELVCADSRQVYKG' A
#
# COMPACT_ATOMS: atom_id res chain seq x y z
N MET A 1 12.84 22.80 18.16
CA MET A 1 11.71 21.96 17.72
C MET A 1 12.27 20.58 17.38
N SER A 2 11.86 19.55 18.11
CA SER A 2 12.21 18.17 17.77
C SER A 2 11.49 17.81 16.47
N LEU A 3 12.23 17.38 15.44
CA LEU A 3 11.64 16.80 14.25
C LEU A 3 11.26 15.36 14.61
N ALA A 4 10.00 15.13 14.99
CA ALA A 4 9.50 13.78 15.19
C ALA A 4 9.68 12.98 13.88
N SER A 5 10.20 11.76 13.98
CA SER A 5 10.35 10.88 12.83
C SER A 5 8.98 10.50 12.29
N LEU A 6 8.76 10.68 10.99
CA LEU A 6 7.54 10.23 10.33
C LEU A 6 7.49 8.69 10.27
N PRO A 7 6.29 8.09 10.26
CA PRO A 7 6.15 6.67 10.03
C PRO A 7 6.63 6.29 8.62
N ASN A 8 7.18 5.07 8.49
CA ASN A 8 7.57 4.51 7.21
C ASN A 8 6.32 4.24 6.36
N LEU A 9 6.40 4.53 5.05
CA LEU A 9 5.33 4.30 4.08
C LEU A 9 5.90 3.67 2.82
N ILE A 10 5.24 2.62 2.32
CA ILE A 10 5.57 1.97 1.05
C ILE A 10 4.38 2.18 0.09
N ALA A 11 4.65 2.77 -1.08
CA ALA A 11 3.65 2.96 -2.12
C ALA A 11 3.91 2.01 -3.30
N VAL A 12 3.02 1.04 -3.51
CA VAL A 12 3.11 0.08 -4.63
C VAL A 12 2.29 0.60 -5.81
N VAL A 13 2.96 1.16 -6.82
CA VAL A 13 2.35 1.84 -7.98
C VAL A 13 2.64 1.12 -9.31
N GLY A 14 1.86 1.43 -10.36
CA GLY A 14 2.00 0.83 -11.68
C GLY A 14 0.68 0.57 -12.43
N PRO A 15 0.74 0.15 -13.71
CA PRO A 15 -0.44 -0.02 -14.57
C PRO A 15 -1.46 -1.04 -14.05
N THR A 16 -2.73 -0.94 -14.47
CA THR A 16 -3.75 -1.95 -14.17
C THR A 16 -3.31 -3.33 -14.68
N GLY A 17 -3.49 -4.37 -13.87
CA GLY A 17 -3.09 -5.74 -14.22
C GLY A 17 -1.60 -6.07 -14.02
N SER A 18 -0.74 -5.14 -13.60
CA SER A 18 0.70 -5.36 -13.44
C SER A 18 1.13 -6.17 -12.20
N GLY A 19 0.19 -6.78 -11.47
CA GLY A 19 0.51 -7.59 -10.28
C GLY A 19 0.73 -6.84 -8.96
N LYS A 20 0.42 -5.53 -8.89
CA LYS A 20 0.62 -4.70 -7.68
C LYS A 20 0.03 -5.29 -6.40
N SER A 21 -1.19 -5.81 -6.45
CA SER A 21 -1.85 -6.39 -5.28
C SER A 21 -1.10 -7.61 -4.74
N ALA A 22 -0.53 -8.45 -5.61
CA ALA A 22 0.28 -9.59 -5.21
C ALA A 22 1.57 -9.15 -4.53
N LEU A 23 2.25 -8.14 -5.09
CA LEU A 23 3.46 -7.56 -4.48
C LEU A 23 3.16 -6.89 -3.12
N ALA A 24 2.08 -6.11 -3.03
CA ALA A 24 1.69 -5.44 -1.80
C ALA A 24 1.38 -6.44 -0.68
N LEU A 25 0.67 -7.54 -0.99
CA LEU A 25 0.41 -8.64 -0.04
C LEU A 25 1.69 -9.29 0.47
N GLU A 26 2.66 -9.53 -0.42
CA GLU A 26 3.94 -10.12 -0.02
C GLU A 26 4.72 -9.18 0.91
N ILE A 27 4.80 -7.89 0.58
CA ILE A 27 5.44 -6.87 1.42
C ILE A 27 4.78 -6.83 2.80
N ALA A 28 3.45 -6.73 2.86
CA ALA A 28 2.72 -6.65 4.12
C ALA A 28 2.97 -7.86 5.04
N ARG A 29 3.04 -9.07 4.47
CA ARG A 29 3.38 -10.28 5.23
C ARG A 29 4.81 -10.27 5.78
N GLN A 30 5.77 -9.77 5.00
CA GLN A 30 7.17 -9.73 5.40
C GLN A 30 7.46 -8.63 6.42
N THR A 31 6.70 -7.53 6.40
CA THR A 31 6.92 -6.38 7.29
C THR A 31 5.97 -6.32 8.47
N ASP A 32 5.02 -7.25 8.59
CA ASP A 32 3.87 -7.14 9.49
C ASP A 32 3.14 -5.79 9.32
N GLY A 33 2.99 -5.38 8.05
CA GLY A 33 2.49 -4.07 7.66
C GLY A 33 1.00 -4.07 7.33
N GLU A 34 0.34 -2.94 7.56
CA GLU A 34 -1.06 -2.75 7.16
C GLU A 34 -1.17 -2.37 5.68
N LEU A 35 -2.17 -2.91 5.00
CA LEU A 35 -2.49 -2.59 3.61
C LEU A 35 -3.64 -1.59 3.53
N VAL A 36 -3.42 -0.50 2.79
CA VAL A 36 -4.44 0.48 2.44
C VAL A 36 -4.64 0.46 0.92
N CYS A 37 -5.88 0.23 0.47
CA CYS A 37 -6.20 0.26 -0.96
C CYS A 37 -6.22 1.72 -1.45
N ALA A 38 -5.37 2.04 -2.43
CA ALA A 38 -5.26 3.36 -3.04
C ALA A 38 -5.80 3.38 -4.49
N ASP A 39 -6.86 2.61 -4.77
CA ASP A 39 -7.55 2.59 -6.05
C ASP A 39 -8.89 3.33 -5.91
N SER A 40 -9.07 4.43 -6.65
CA SER A 40 -10.27 5.28 -6.58
C SER A 40 -11.55 4.59 -7.03
N ARG A 41 -11.46 3.45 -7.72
CA ARG A 41 -12.61 2.67 -8.19
C ARG A 41 -13.01 1.56 -7.21
N GLN A 42 -12.06 1.01 -6.44
CA GLN A 42 -12.34 -0.10 -5.51
C GLN A 42 -12.98 0.36 -4.19
N VAL A 43 -13.06 1.67 -3.94
CA VAL A 43 -13.76 2.22 -2.76
C VAL A 43 -15.28 1.99 -2.82
N TYR A 44 -15.83 1.80 -4.02
CA TYR A 44 -17.25 1.57 -4.23
C TYR A 44 -17.58 0.10 -3.99
N LYS A 45 -18.49 -0.14 -3.05
CA LYS A 45 -19.22 -1.41 -2.95
C LYS A 45 -20.16 -1.41 -4.16
N GLY A 46 -19.92 -2.28 -5.15
CA GLY A 46 -20.69 -2.31 -6.39
C GLY A 46 -22.19 -2.21 -6.19
#